data_AF-A0ABD7ST56-F1
#
_entry.id   AF-A0ABD7ST56-F1
#
_cell.length_a   1.000
_cell.length_b   1.000
_cell.length_c   1.000
_cell.angle_alpha   90.00
_cell.angle_beta   90.00
_cell.angle_gamma   90.00
#
_symmetry.space_group_name_H-M   'P 1'
#
loop_
_entity.id
_entity.type
_entity.pdbx_description
1 polymer ?
#
loop_
_entity_poly.entity_id
_entity_poly.type
_entity_poly.pdbx_seq_one_letter_code
_entity_poly.pdbx_strand_id
1 'polypeptide(L)'
;MNTQNSSVQINEFAHAVALAGIVNLTTGEVIKTVTDIQQKANLYKEVKDLAQVIPGELTVFGFDSRTEVLIDSLEKSLGAKSVLHLKYLHAQYKVMKITHQLTFEEQQLEVMKQARSECLAYYKESSFLSDIPKASLTRKVFNDGINALESLVDSLKIQIGMYKLDMNKIMNKMQVLENGQ
;
A
#
# COMPACT_ATOMS: atom_id res chain seq x y z
N MET A 1 -9.19 -0.88 -38.49
CA MET A 1 -9.54 -0.38 -37.14
C MET A 1 -8.36 -0.67 -36.24
N ASN A 2 -7.65 0.37 -35.79
CA ASN A 2 -6.48 0.25 -34.91
C ASN A 2 -6.95 -0.01 -33.49
N THR A 3 -6.76 -1.23 -32.98
CA THR A 3 -6.83 -1.56 -31.56
C THR A 3 -5.48 -1.28 -30.90
N GLN A 4 -5.09 -0.01 -30.86
CA GLN A 4 -4.21 0.48 -29.80
C GLN A 4 -5.13 0.97 -28.69
N ASN A 5 -5.38 0.17 -27.66
CA ASN A 5 -5.87 0.72 -26.40
C ASN A 5 -5.70 -0.25 -25.22
N SER A 6 -4.99 0.28 -24.21
CA SER A 6 -5.22 0.07 -22.78
C SER A 6 -4.47 -1.01 -22.00
N SER A 7 -3.84 -2.03 -22.60
CA SER A 7 -3.24 -3.12 -21.79
C SER A 7 -1.80 -2.90 -21.32
N VAL A 8 -1.09 -1.89 -21.84
CA VAL A 8 0.37 -1.71 -21.56
C VAL A 8 0.68 -0.48 -20.68
N GLN A 9 -0.28 0.42 -20.43
CA GLN A 9 -0.09 1.56 -19.52
C GLN A 9 -0.38 1.26 -18.04
N ILE A 10 -0.79 0.03 -17.71
CA ILE A 10 -1.13 -0.35 -16.33
C ILE A 10 0.14 -0.53 -15.46
N ASN A 11 1.31 -0.77 -16.06
CA ASN A 11 2.52 -1.11 -15.30
C ASN A 11 3.36 0.07 -14.80
N GLU A 12 3.26 1.26 -15.41
CA GLU A 12 4.14 2.38 -15.01
C GLU A 12 3.55 3.30 -13.94
N PHE A 13 2.23 3.26 -13.71
CA PHE A 13 1.56 4.09 -12.68
C PHE A 13 1.03 3.30 -11.47
N ALA A 14 0.94 1.97 -11.52
CA ALA A 14 0.27 1.17 -10.48
C ALA A 14 1.06 0.98 -9.16
N HIS A 15 2.33 1.39 -9.07
CA HIS A 15 3.20 1.01 -7.95
C HIS A 15 3.92 2.16 -7.24
N ALA A 16 3.73 3.41 -7.66
CA ALA A 16 4.32 4.57 -6.99
C ALA A 16 3.39 5.10 -5.89
N VAL A 17 2.93 4.22 -4.98
CA VAL A 17 2.33 4.68 -3.74
C VAL A 17 3.44 5.40 -2.98
N ALA A 18 3.23 6.68 -2.66
CA ALA A 18 4.14 7.49 -1.87
C ALA A 18 3.38 8.13 -0.73
N LEU A 19 4.02 8.29 0.42
CA LEU A 19 3.54 9.14 1.50
C LEU A 19 4.66 10.11 1.82
N ALA A 20 4.43 11.39 1.60
CA ALA A 20 5.35 12.44 2.03
C ALA A 20 4.62 13.41 2.94
N GLY A 21 5.36 14.22 3.68
CA GLY A 21 4.75 15.18 4.57
C GLY A 21 5.77 16.07 5.24
N ILE A 22 5.25 16.98 6.04
CA ILE A 22 6.04 17.89 6.86
C ILE A 22 5.86 17.46 8.31
N VAL A 23 6.98 17.28 8.99
CA VAL A 23 7.02 16.97 10.42
C VAL A 23 7.83 18.03 11.14
N ASN A 24 7.34 18.44 12.31
CA ASN A 24 8.10 19.25 13.25
C ASN A 24 8.98 18.30 14.08
N LEU A 25 10.29 18.36 13.90
CA LEU A 25 11.26 17.53 14.60
C LEU A 25 11.41 17.90 16.08
N THR A 26 11.05 19.12 16.45
CA THR A 26 11.08 19.59 17.83
C THR A 26 9.90 19.06 18.64
N THR A 27 8.69 19.05 18.06
CA THR A 27 7.46 18.61 18.75
C THR A 27 7.04 17.18 18.40
N GLY A 28 7.56 16.63 17.31
CA GLY A 28 7.13 15.38 16.68
C GLY A 28 5.86 15.52 15.85
N GLU A 29 5.21 16.68 15.80
CA GLU A 29 3.90 16.85 15.17
C GLU A 29 3.96 16.74 13.64
N VAL A 30 3.00 16.03 13.05
CA VAL A 30 2.83 15.95 11.60
C VAL A 30 1.93 17.09 11.15
N ILE A 31 2.52 18.05 10.44
CA ILE A 31 1.83 19.28 10.03
C ILE A 31 0.97 19.04 8.77
N LYS A 32 1.50 18.25 7.83
CA LYS A 32 0.84 17.96 6.55
C LYS A 32 1.32 16.63 5.99
N THR A 33 0.43 15.93 5.29
CA THR A 33 0.78 14.76 4.49
C THR A 33 0.22 14.88 3.07
N VAL A 34 0.91 14.25 2.11
CA VAL A 34 0.51 14.12 0.71
C VAL A 34 0.79 12.70 0.26
N THR A 35 -0.06 12.19 -0.63
CA THR A 35 0.05 10.83 -1.18
C THR A 35 0.60 10.81 -2.61
N ASP A 36 0.84 11.99 -3.19
CA ASP A 36 1.38 12.18 -4.53
C ASP A 36 2.85 12.62 -4.46
N ILE A 37 3.73 11.86 -5.13
CA ILE A 37 5.17 12.14 -5.15
C ILE A 37 5.52 13.45 -5.87
N GLN A 38 4.70 13.90 -6.81
CA GLN A 38 4.90 15.19 -7.49
C GLN A 38 4.69 16.36 -6.53
N GLN A 39 3.82 16.20 -5.53
CA GLN A 39 3.56 17.21 -4.50
C GLN A 39 4.68 17.31 -3.47
N LYS A 40 5.59 16.33 -3.39
CA LYS A 40 6.75 16.37 -2.49
C LYS A 40 7.64 17.59 -2.73
N ALA A 41 7.81 18.01 -3.98
CA ALA A 41 8.58 19.21 -4.31
C ALA A 41 7.94 20.49 -3.75
N ASN A 42 6.60 20.53 -3.68
CA ASN A 42 5.87 21.65 -3.09
C ASN A 42 6.01 21.67 -1.57
N LEU A 43 6.10 20.50 -0.91
CA LEU A 43 6.35 20.43 0.54
C LEU A 43 7.65 21.12 0.94
N TYR A 44 8.73 21.01 0.15
CA TYR A 44 9.97 21.71 0.45
C TYR A 44 9.85 23.23 0.37
N LYS A 45 8.96 23.75 -0.49
CA LYS A 45 8.65 25.19 -0.54
C LYS A 45 7.80 25.57 0.67
N GLU A 46 6.76 24.80 0.96
CA GLU A 46 5.86 25.03 2.09
C GLU A 46 6.59 25.00 3.44
N VAL A 47 7.60 24.13 3.62
CA VAL A 47 8.44 24.12 4.84
C VAL A 47 9.08 25.47 5.09
N LYS A 48 9.57 26.17 4.05
CA LYS A 48 10.21 27.48 4.21
C LYS A 48 9.23 28.54 4.70
N ASP A 49 8.00 28.50 4.18
CA ASP A 49 6.95 29.45 4.58
C ASP A 49 6.46 29.14 5.99
N LEU A 50 6.24 27.85 6.30
CA LEU A 50 5.78 27.40 7.61
C LEU A 50 6.83 27.61 8.72
N ALA A 51 8.12 27.50 8.41
CA ALA A 51 9.20 27.73 9.37
C ALA A 51 9.25 29.18 9.89
N GLN A 52 8.57 30.13 9.25
CA GLN A 52 8.46 31.52 9.72
C GLN A 52 7.39 31.69 10.81
N VAL A 53 6.43 30.76 10.91
CA VAL A 53 5.25 30.89 11.76
C VAL A 53 5.07 29.75 12.76
N ILE A 54 5.62 28.56 12.47
CA ILE A 54 5.60 27.40 13.36
C ILE A 54 6.96 27.30 14.06
N PRO A 55 7.02 27.41 15.40
CA PRO A 55 8.26 27.24 16.13
C PRO A 55 8.76 25.79 16.07
N GLY A 56 10.07 25.63 15.89
CA GLY A 56 10.74 24.33 15.85
C GLY A 56 11.40 24.05 14.50
N GLU A 57 12.06 22.90 14.43
CA GLU A 57 12.74 22.45 13.22
C GLU A 57 11.78 21.66 12.33
N LEU A 58 11.41 22.20 11.17
CA LEU A 58 10.52 21.52 10.24
C LEU A 58 11.32 20.79 9.16
N THR A 59 10.92 19.56 8.85
CA THR A 59 11.52 18.82 7.73
C THR A 59 10.48 18.10 6.90
N VAL A 60 10.84 17.81 5.65
CA VAL A 60 10.04 16.99 4.74
C VAL A 60 10.46 15.53 4.90
N PHE A 61 9.52 14.65 5.20
CA PHE A 61 9.71 13.20 5.11
C PHE A 61 9.08 12.65 3.83
N GLY A 62 9.51 11.46 3.43
CA GLY A 62 8.91 10.73 2.32
C GLY A 62 9.21 9.24 2.39
N PHE A 63 8.18 8.43 2.19
CA PHE A 63 8.23 6.99 2.01
C PHE A 63 7.75 6.68 0.60
N ASP A 64 8.56 5.96 -0.17
CA ASP A 64 8.16 5.42 -1.48
C ASP A 64 8.58 3.94 -1.58
N SER A 65 8.33 3.31 -2.73
CA SER A 65 8.68 1.90 -2.96
C SER A 65 10.19 1.64 -3.01
N ARG A 66 11.02 2.69 -3.04
CA ARG A 66 12.49 2.65 -3.18
C ARG A 66 13.22 3.06 -1.91
N THR A 67 12.56 3.82 -1.04
CA THR A 67 13.11 4.33 0.22
C THR A 67 12.54 3.56 1.39
N GLU A 68 13.19 2.45 1.73
CA GLU A 68 13.02 1.83 3.04
C GLU A 68 14.00 2.50 4.01
N VAL A 69 13.59 3.64 4.54
CA VAL A 69 14.41 4.35 5.54
C VAL A 69 14.43 3.51 6.82
N LEU A 70 15.62 3.21 7.33
CA LEU A 70 15.79 2.63 8.66
C LEU A 70 15.47 3.70 9.71
N ILE A 71 14.17 3.88 10.00
CA ILE A 71 13.67 4.92 10.92
C ILE A 71 14.32 4.80 12.31
N ASP A 72 14.68 3.59 12.74
CA ASP A 72 15.39 3.34 14.00
C ASP A 72 16.77 4.02 14.05
N SER A 73 17.45 4.14 12.91
CA SER A 73 18.76 4.81 12.84
C SER A 73 18.65 6.34 13.06
N LEU A 74 17.45 6.90 12.89
CA LEU A 74 17.19 8.32 13.09
C LEU A 74 16.96 8.68 14.56
N GLU A 75 16.91 7.70 15.48
CA GLU A 75 16.59 7.94 16.89
C GLU A 75 17.62 8.83 17.61
N LYS A 76 18.89 8.68 17.24
CA LYS A 76 19.97 9.55 17.75
C LYS A 76 19.89 10.99 17.24
N SER A 77 19.17 11.22 16.14
CA SER A 77 19.15 12.50 15.43
C SER A 77 17.84 13.26 15.64
N LEU A 78 16.71 12.55 15.81
CA LEU A 78 15.37 13.14 15.78
C LEU A 78 14.62 13.08 17.11
N GLY A 79 15.20 12.48 18.17
CA GLY A 79 14.53 12.33 19.46
C GLY A 79 13.38 11.30 19.44
N ALA A 80 13.10 10.68 20.59
CA ALA A 80 12.19 9.54 20.68
C ALA A 80 10.76 9.84 20.18
N LYS A 81 10.25 11.05 20.43
CA LYS A 81 8.90 11.45 20.04
C LYS A 81 8.73 11.56 18.51
N SER A 82 9.68 12.18 17.82
CA SER A 82 9.64 12.34 16.36
C SER A 82 9.86 11.01 15.65
N VAL A 83 10.68 10.12 16.22
CA VAL A 83 10.89 8.76 15.70
C VAL A 83 9.60 7.94 15.77
N LEU A 84 8.85 8.02 16.88
CA LEU A 84 7.55 7.36 16.99
C LEU A 84 6.56 7.87 15.95
N HIS A 85 6.51 9.17 15.70
CA HIS A 85 5.68 9.73 14.63
C HIS A 85 6.09 9.24 13.24
N LEU A 86 7.38 9.19 12.93
CA LEU A 86 7.86 8.63 11.67
C LEU A 86 7.52 7.14 11.53
N LYS A 87 7.63 6.36 12.61
CA LYS A 87 7.21 4.94 12.63
C LYS A 87 5.72 4.79 12.37
N TYR A 88 4.90 5.65 12.98
CA TYR A 88 3.46 5.66 12.77
C TYR A 88 3.11 5.96 11.31
N LEU A 89 3.70 7.02 10.73
CA LEU A 89 3.52 7.40 9.33
C LEU A 89 4.01 6.33 8.36
N HIS A 90 5.12 5.66 8.67
CA HIS A 90 5.62 4.56 7.85
C HIS A 90 4.67 3.35 7.90
N ALA A 91 4.12 3.01 9.06
CA ALA A 91 3.11 1.97 9.17
C ALA A 91 1.84 2.33 8.39
N GLN A 92 1.38 3.59 8.44
CA GLN A 92 0.29 4.10 7.59
C GLN A 92 0.60 3.94 6.10
N TYR A 93 1.81 4.30 5.67
CA TYR A 93 2.26 4.11 4.29
C TYR A 93 2.22 2.63 3.88
N LYS A 94 2.71 1.71 4.71
CA LYS A 94 2.65 0.26 4.44
C LYS A 94 1.21 -0.21 4.31
N VAL A 95 0.30 0.24 5.18
CA VAL A 95 -1.15 -0.05 5.05
C VAL A 95 -1.68 0.44 3.71
N MET A 96 -1.40 1.69 3.33
CA MET A 96 -1.85 2.26 2.06
C MET A 96 -1.33 1.50 0.85
N LYS A 97 -0.03 1.15 0.83
CA LYS A 97 0.61 0.38 -0.23
C LYS A 97 -0.02 -1.01 -0.38
N ILE A 98 -0.18 -1.72 0.73
CA ILE A 98 -0.72 -3.09 0.73
C ILE A 98 -2.22 -3.06 0.39
N THR A 99 -2.96 -2.03 0.78
CA THR A 99 -4.37 -1.86 0.40
C THR A 99 -4.53 -1.67 -1.10
N HIS A 100 -3.69 -0.86 -1.74
CA HIS A 100 -3.71 -0.72 -3.21
C HIS A 100 -3.41 -2.05 -3.90
N GLN A 101 -2.40 -2.79 -3.43
CA GLN A 101 -2.10 -4.11 -3.95
C GLN A 101 -3.28 -5.06 -3.75
N LEU A 102 -3.89 -5.08 -2.56
CA LEU A 102 -5.05 -5.91 -2.25
C LEU A 102 -6.21 -5.64 -3.22
N THR A 103 -6.54 -4.37 -3.48
CA THR A 103 -7.60 -4.02 -4.44
C THR A 103 -7.30 -4.57 -5.84
N PHE A 104 -6.06 -4.47 -6.31
CA PHE A 104 -5.66 -5.04 -7.60
C PHE A 104 -5.80 -6.57 -7.62
N GLU A 105 -5.29 -7.27 -6.60
CA GLU A 105 -5.36 -8.74 -6.54
C GLU A 105 -6.80 -9.25 -6.38
N GLU A 106 -7.66 -8.54 -5.63
CA GLU A 106 -9.09 -8.86 -5.52
C GLU A 106 -9.80 -8.73 -6.88
N GLN A 107 -9.50 -7.69 -7.66
CA GLN A 107 -10.02 -7.54 -9.02
C GLN A 107 -9.55 -8.68 -9.94
N GLN A 108 -8.27 -9.05 -9.88
CA GLN A 108 -7.73 -10.17 -10.67
C GLN A 108 -8.39 -11.49 -10.29
N LEU A 109 -8.62 -11.72 -9.00
CA LEU A 109 -9.32 -12.90 -8.49
C LEU A 109 -10.75 -12.98 -9.02
N GLU A 110 -11.48 -11.86 -9.03
CA GLU A 110 -12.84 -11.79 -9.59
C GLU A 110 -12.84 -12.12 -11.09
N VAL A 111 -11.95 -11.51 -11.86
CA VAL A 111 -11.80 -11.77 -13.31
C VAL A 111 -11.48 -13.24 -13.57
N MET A 112 -10.58 -13.85 -12.79
CA MET A 112 -10.21 -15.25 -12.97
C MET A 112 -11.35 -16.20 -12.60
N LYS A 113 -12.13 -15.90 -11.56
CA LYS A 113 -13.34 -16.65 -11.17
C LYS A 113 -14.42 -16.55 -12.25
N GLN A 114 -14.59 -15.37 -12.86
CA GLN A 114 -15.52 -15.16 -13.96
C GLN A 114 -15.07 -15.94 -15.21
N ALA A 115 -13.81 -15.80 -15.64
CA ALA A 115 -13.26 -16.51 -16.79
C ALA A 115 -13.39 -18.03 -16.66
N ARG A 116 -13.14 -18.57 -15.46
CA ARG A 116 -13.38 -19.99 -15.16
C ARG A 116 -14.85 -20.36 -15.36
N SER A 117 -15.78 -19.54 -14.89
CA SER A 117 -17.22 -19.80 -14.98
C SER A 117 -17.72 -19.78 -16.42
N GLU A 118 -17.30 -18.79 -17.21
CA GLU A 118 -17.60 -18.67 -18.64
C GLU A 118 -17.02 -19.84 -19.44
N CYS A 119 -15.77 -20.22 -19.17
CA CYS A 119 -15.13 -21.35 -19.82
C CYS A 119 -15.88 -22.67 -19.53
N LEU A 120 -16.27 -22.89 -18.27
CA LEU A 120 -17.07 -24.06 -17.87
C LEU A 120 -18.47 -24.06 -18.52
N ALA A 121 -19.09 -22.90 -18.72
CA ALA A 121 -20.37 -22.79 -19.41
C ALA A 121 -20.26 -23.16 -20.90
N TYR A 122 -19.25 -22.61 -21.59
CA TYR A 122 -18.99 -22.92 -23.00
C TYR A 122 -18.76 -24.43 -23.23
N TYR A 123 -18.04 -25.09 -22.32
CA TYR A 123 -17.85 -26.55 -22.39
C TYR A 123 -19.12 -27.37 -22.17
N LYS A 124 -20.10 -26.86 -21.40
CA LYS A 124 -21.40 -27.54 -21.20
C LYS A 124 -22.29 -27.46 -22.44
N GLU A 125 -22.19 -26.38 -23.21
CA GLU A 125 -23.04 -26.13 -24.38
C GLU A 125 -22.50 -26.76 -25.68
N SER A 126 -21.19 -27.04 -25.74
CA SER A 126 -20.56 -27.67 -26.91
C SER A 126 -20.76 -29.19 -26.93
N SER A 127 -21.66 -29.68 -27.77
CA SER A 127 -21.90 -31.12 -28.03
C SER A 127 -20.71 -31.88 -28.65
N PHE A 128 -19.70 -31.17 -29.19
CA PHE A 128 -18.58 -31.72 -29.95
C PHE A 128 -17.42 -32.30 -29.10
N LEU A 129 -17.63 -32.41 -27.80
CA LEU A 129 -16.55 -32.30 -26.83
C LEU A 129 -16.65 -33.31 -25.68
N SER A 130 -17.53 -34.31 -25.78
CA SER A 130 -17.85 -35.29 -24.73
C SER A 130 -16.69 -36.16 -24.23
N ASP A 131 -15.58 -36.28 -24.97
CA ASP A 131 -14.61 -37.38 -24.77
C ASP A 131 -13.26 -36.95 -24.18
N ILE A 132 -13.03 -35.65 -23.94
CA ILE A 132 -11.88 -35.18 -23.15
C ILE A 132 -12.35 -34.99 -21.71
N PRO A 133 -11.61 -35.39 -20.67
CA PRO A 133 -11.94 -35.04 -19.28
C PRO A 133 -11.77 -33.53 -19.04
N LYS A 134 -12.63 -32.73 -19.67
CA LYS A 134 -12.63 -31.26 -19.73
C LYS A 134 -12.88 -30.63 -18.39
N ALA A 135 -13.74 -31.25 -17.59
CA ALA A 135 -13.99 -30.84 -16.23
C ALA A 135 -12.77 -31.05 -15.31
N SER A 136 -11.78 -31.85 -15.70
CA SER A 136 -10.55 -32.07 -14.94
C SER A 136 -9.48 -31.05 -15.30
N LEU A 137 -9.21 -30.84 -16.59
CA LEU A 137 -8.13 -29.96 -17.05
C LEU A 137 -8.41 -28.49 -16.72
N THR A 138 -9.60 -28.00 -17.07
CA THR A 138 -10.01 -26.60 -16.82
C THR A 138 -10.13 -26.33 -15.32
N ARG A 139 -10.66 -27.29 -14.55
CA ARG A 139 -10.78 -27.16 -13.09
C ARG A 139 -9.42 -27.12 -12.43
N LYS A 140 -8.46 -27.96 -12.83
CA LYS A 140 -7.11 -27.94 -12.25
C LYS A 140 -6.34 -26.67 -12.63
N VAL A 141 -6.35 -26.28 -13.90
CA VAL A 141 -5.64 -25.09 -14.41
C VAL A 141 -6.13 -23.79 -13.76
N PHE A 142 -7.44 -23.60 -13.63
CA PHE A 142 -7.98 -22.41 -12.98
C PHE A 142 -7.91 -22.48 -11.45
N ASN A 143 -8.10 -23.65 -10.83
CA ASN A 143 -8.09 -23.75 -9.37
C ASN A 143 -6.73 -23.40 -8.78
N ASP A 144 -5.62 -23.81 -9.41
CA ASP A 144 -4.28 -23.52 -8.86
C ASP A 144 -4.01 -22.00 -8.86
N GLY A 145 -4.37 -21.31 -9.96
CA GLY A 145 -4.27 -19.85 -10.05
C GLY A 145 -5.20 -19.10 -9.09
N ILE A 146 -6.45 -19.54 -8.99
CA ILE A 146 -7.44 -18.98 -8.04
C ILE A 146 -6.98 -19.18 -6.59
N ASN A 147 -6.53 -20.38 -6.23
CA ASN A 147 -6.06 -20.68 -4.87
C ASN A 147 -4.81 -19.85 -4.51
N ALA A 148 -3.91 -19.64 -5.47
CA ALA A 148 -2.73 -18.79 -5.28
C ALA A 148 -3.14 -17.33 -5.04
N LEU A 149 -4.08 -16.79 -5.83
CA LEU A 149 -4.62 -15.45 -5.66
C LEU A 149 -5.40 -15.29 -4.34
N GLU A 150 -6.21 -16.28 -3.95
CA GLU A 150 -6.90 -16.30 -2.65
C GLU A 150 -5.92 -16.27 -1.49
N SER A 151 -4.87 -17.10 -1.56
CA SER A 151 -3.80 -17.13 -0.54
C SER A 151 -3.05 -15.80 -0.47
N LEU A 152 -2.82 -15.16 -1.61
CA LEU A 152 -2.20 -13.84 -1.68
C LEU A 152 -3.09 -12.76 -1.06
N VAL A 153 -4.38 -12.73 -1.42
CA VAL A 153 -5.39 -11.81 -0.85
C VAL A 153 -5.46 -11.95 0.68
N ASP A 154 -5.51 -13.18 1.19
CA ASP A 154 -5.53 -13.43 2.63
C ASP A 154 -4.25 -12.97 3.31
N SER A 155 -3.08 -13.24 2.71
CA SER A 155 -1.80 -12.76 3.21
C SER A 155 -1.74 -11.22 3.29
N LEU A 156 -2.22 -10.53 2.26
CA LEU A 156 -2.27 -9.06 2.22
C LEU A 156 -3.21 -8.51 3.31
N LYS A 157 -4.37 -9.13 3.53
CA LYS A 157 -5.30 -8.77 4.62
C LYS A 157 -4.65 -8.93 6.00
N ILE A 158 -3.94 -10.03 6.23
CA ILE A 158 -3.19 -10.27 7.47
C ILE A 158 -2.13 -9.18 7.67
N GLN A 159 -1.34 -8.87 6.64
CA GLN A 159 -0.31 -7.83 6.72
C GLN A 159 -0.90 -6.45 7.05
N ILE A 160 -2.02 -6.07 6.44
CA ILE A 160 -2.76 -4.85 6.80
C ILE A 160 -3.13 -4.85 8.29
N GLY A 161 -3.66 -5.98 8.79
CA GLY A 161 -4.00 -6.14 10.20
C GLY A 161 -2.80 -5.95 11.12
N MET A 162 -1.65 -6.54 10.79
CA MET A 162 -0.42 -6.41 11.56
C MET A 162 0.06 -4.95 11.63
N TYR A 163 0.10 -4.24 10.52
CA TYR A 163 0.53 -2.83 10.51
C TYR A 163 -0.45 -1.92 11.26
N LYS A 164 -1.77 -2.18 11.20
CA LYS A 164 -2.76 -1.45 12.01
C LYS A 164 -2.57 -1.69 13.51
N LEU A 165 -2.24 -2.92 13.92
CA LEU A 165 -1.91 -3.24 15.32
C LEU A 165 -0.65 -2.50 15.77
N ASP A 166 0.37 -2.44 14.92
CA ASP A 166 1.59 -1.70 15.24
C ASP A 166 1.36 -0.20 15.32
N MET A 167 0.53 0.38 14.45
CA MET A 167 0.08 1.76 14.58
C MET A 167 -0.57 2.04 15.94
N ASN A 168 -1.47 1.15 16.41
CA ASN A 168 -2.10 1.29 17.72
C ASN A 168 -1.08 1.23 18.86
N LYS A 169 -0.11 0.30 18.80
CA LYS A 169 0.96 0.22 19.80
C LYS A 169 1.81 1.50 19.82
N ILE A 170 2.11 2.07 18.65
CA ILE A 170 2.86 3.32 18.54
C ILE A 170 2.06 4.48 19.13
N MET A 171 0.76 4.60 18.80
CA MET A 171 -0.10 5.62 19.40
C MET A 171 -0.15 5.53 20.92
N ASN A 172 -0.30 4.33 21.48
CA ASN A 172 -0.28 4.15 22.93
C ASN A 172 1.06 4.62 23.54
N LYS A 173 2.19 4.32 22.88
CA LYS A 173 3.51 4.81 23.33
C LYS A 173 3.62 6.33 23.27
N MET A 174 3.08 6.96 22.22
CA MET A 174 3.06 8.42 22.11
C MET A 174 2.23 9.07 23.23
N GLN A 175 1.04 8.53 23.52
CA GLN A 175 0.19 9.01 24.61
C GLN A 175 0.87 8.90 25.99
N VAL A 176 1.61 7.82 26.24
CA VAL A 176 2.39 7.66 27.49
C VAL A 176 3.46 8.73 27.61
N LEU A 177 4.15 9.07 26.51
CA LEU A 177 5.15 10.14 26.51
C LEU A 177 4.54 11.53 26.68
N GLU A 178 3.30 11.74 26.26
CA GLU A 178 2.59 13.01 26.41
C GLU A 178 2.02 13.22 27.81
N ASN A 179 1.62 12.12 28.49
CA ASN A 179 1.06 12.17 29.84
C ASN A 179 2.10 11.95 30.96
N GLY A 180 3.34 11.60 30.60
CA GLY A 180 4.43 11.30 31.53
C GLY A 180 5.33 12.49 31.87
N GLN A 181 4.90 13.72 31.60
CA GLN A 181 5.54 14.96 32.06
C GLN A 181 4.91 15.45 33.37
#